data_AF-A0A527ZI79-F1
#
_entry.id   AF-A0A527ZI79-F1
#
_cell.length_a   1.000
_cell.length_b   1.000
_cell.length_c   1.000
_cell.angle_alpha   90.00
_cell.angle_beta   90.00
_cell.angle_gamma   90.00
#
_symmetry.space_group_name_H-M   'P 1'
#
loop_
_entity.id
_entity.type
_entity.pdbx_description
1 polymer ?
#
loop_
_entity_poly.entity_id
_entity_poly.type
_entity_poly.pdbx_seq_one_letter_code
_entity_poly.pdbx_strand_id
1 'polypeptide(L)'
;MRIGWYINRLRSMEPAEVLHRLGEQRRRIASRRRDGGWQRYASPRLHPVLRGLRDAVLAATPAQRQAIAAAAQKALGGEFSALGRTWPRRHPDRLFPPELWRLDPVTGRLWPGAEAHAFDIDFRHGGGRGDVKYVWEINRLQQLLPLAAHLLLAGDDQSRRAIEAAIDS
;
A
#
# COMPACT_ATOMS: atom_id res chain seq x y z
N MET A 1 31.09 -10.38 19.54
CA MET A 1 30.61 -10.76 18.19
C MET A 1 30.72 -12.27 18.01
N ARG A 2 29.65 -12.97 17.59
CA ARG A 2 29.60 -14.44 17.53
C ARG A 2 30.17 -14.98 16.20
N ILE A 3 31.48 -14.86 15.99
CA ILE A 3 32.16 -15.43 14.80
C ILE A 3 31.91 -16.95 14.70
N GLY A 4 31.94 -17.67 15.82
CA GLY A 4 31.66 -19.11 15.85
C GLY A 4 30.27 -19.49 15.33
N TRP A 5 29.25 -18.62 15.53
CA TRP A 5 27.92 -18.88 14.97
C TRP A 5 27.89 -18.76 13.45
N TYR A 6 28.59 -17.77 12.89
CA TYR A 6 28.69 -17.62 11.43
C TYR A 6 29.44 -18.80 10.79
N ILE A 7 30.54 -19.25 11.41
CA ILE A 7 31.29 -20.42 10.95
C ILE A 7 30.41 -21.66 10.97
N ASN A 8 29.73 -21.93 12.08
CA ASN A 8 28.84 -23.09 12.19
C ASN A 8 27.67 -23.02 11.19
N ARG A 9 27.12 -21.82 10.97
CA ARG A 9 26.07 -21.61 9.97
C ARG A 9 26.55 -21.84 8.54
N LEU A 10 27.77 -21.46 8.20
CA LEU A 10 28.35 -21.75 6.88
C LEU A 10 28.61 -23.25 6.71
N ARG A 11 29.08 -23.93 7.77
CA ARG A 11 29.32 -25.38 7.75
C ARG A 11 28.04 -26.20 7.59
N SER A 12 26.90 -25.68 8.06
CA SER A 12 25.60 -26.35 7.93
C SER A 12 24.87 -26.02 6.62
N MET A 13 25.48 -25.25 5.71
CA MET A 13 24.87 -24.85 4.44
C MET A 13 25.48 -25.62 3.28
N GLU A 14 24.64 -25.99 2.32
CA GLU A 14 25.11 -26.50 1.04
C GLU A 14 25.87 -25.40 0.26
N PRO A 15 26.92 -25.72 -0.51
CA PRO A 15 27.68 -24.74 -1.28
C PRO A 15 26.81 -23.89 -2.22
N ALA A 16 25.77 -24.50 -2.81
CA ALA A 16 24.80 -23.80 -3.65
C ALA A 16 24.01 -22.74 -2.88
N GLU A 17 23.65 -23.00 -1.62
CA GLU A 17 22.98 -22.03 -0.75
C GLU A 17 23.89 -20.84 -0.43
N VAL A 18 25.18 -21.10 -0.17
CA VAL A 18 26.17 -20.03 0.10
C VAL A 18 26.29 -19.10 -1.11
N LEU A 19 26.45 -19.66 -2.31
CA LEU A 19 26.52 -18.88 -3.56
C LEU A 19 25.24 -18.08 -3.80
N HIS A 20 24.07 -18.69 -3.57
CA HIS A 20 22.79 -18.01 -3.67
C HIS A 20 22.71 -16.80 -2.74
N ARG A 21 23.06 -16.97 -1.45
CA ARG A 21 23.02 -15.91 -0.44
C ARG A 21 24.00 -14.77 -0.76
N LEU A 22 25.20 -15.08 -1.26
CA LEU A 22 26.14 -14.06 -1.74
C LEU A 22 25.56 -13.27 -2.93
N GLY A 23 24.91 -13.95 -3.86
CA GLY A 23 24.19 -13.32 -4.97
C GLY A 23 23.08 -12.38 -4.49
N GLU A 24 22.27 -12.81 -3.53
CA GLU A 24 21.24 -11.97 -2.90
C GLU A 24 21.85 -10.72 -2.23
N GLN A 25 22.94 -10.87 -1.47
CA GLN A 25 23.59 -9.72 -0.81
C GLN A 25 24.11 -8.71 -1.83
N ARG A 26 24.74 -9.17 -2.91
CA ARG A 26 25.18 -8.30 -4.02
C ARG A 26 24.00 -7.55 -4.65
N ARG A 27 22.88 -8.25 -4.91
CA ARG A 27 21.66 -7.61 -5.47
C ARG A 27 21.09 -6.56 -4.52
N ARG A 28 21.08 -6.80 -3.20
CA ARG A 28 20.65 -5.82 -2.19
C ARG A 28 21.53 -4.58 -2.22
N ILE A 29 22.86 -4.74 -2.18
CA ILE A 29 23.82 -3.62 -2.25
C ILE A 29 23.63 -2.82 -3.54
N ALA A 30 23.55 -3.49 -4.68
CA ALA A 30 23.31 -2.83 -5.97
C ALA A 30 21.95 -2.12 -6.01
N SER A 31 20.92 -2.67 -5.37
CA SER A 31 19.61 -2.01 -5.25
C SER A 31 19.66 -0.74 -4.40
N ARG A 32 20.50 -0.68 -3.37
CA ARG A 32 20.64 0.54 -2.55
C ARG A 32 21.19 1.72 -3.33
N ARG A 33 22.00 1.44 -4.35
CA ARG A 33 22.62 2.45 -5.23
C ARG A 33 21.75 2.85 -6.42
N ARG A 34 20.53 2.31 -6.52
CA ARG A 34 19.55 2.67 -7.53
C ARG A 34 18.57 3.66 -6.91
N ASP A 35 18.80 4.95 -7.17
CA ASP A 35 18.11 6.09 -6.56
C ASP A 35 17.28 6.90 -7.58
N GLY A 36 17.15 6.44 -8.83
CA GLY A 36 16.48 7.16 -9.92
C GLY A 36 14.96 7.36 -9.80
N GLY A 37 14.38 7.15 -8.61
CA GLY A 37 12.96 7.37 -8.32
C GLY A 37 12.00 6.57 -9.21
N TRP A 38 10.72 6.94 -9.14
CA TRP A 38 9.68 6.36 -10.00
C TRP A 38 9.76 6.86 -11.44
N GLN A 39 10.35 8.04 -11.66
CA GLN A 39 10.50 8.68 -12.97
C GLN A 39 11.33 7.84 -13.95
N ARG A 40 12.20 6.98 -13.44
CA ARG A 40 12.97 6.02 -14.25
C ARG A 40 12.09 5.01 -14.98
N TYR A 41 10.90 4.71 -14.45
CA TYR A 41 9.99 3.75 -15.03
C TYR A 41 9.06 4.46 -16.00
N ALA A 42 9.07 4.04 -17.27
CA ALA A 42 8.07 4.50 -18.23
C ALA A 42 6.68 4.15 -17.69
N SER A 43 5.72 5.07 -17.84
CA SER A 43 4.32 4.80 -17.51
C SER A 43 3.66 4.16 -18.73
N PRO A 44 3.51 2.81 -18.77
CA PRO A 44 2.87 2.17 -19.90
C PRO A 44 1.39 2.56 -19.95
N ARG A 45 0.77 2.39 -21.13
CA ARG A 45 -0.67 2.52 -21.25
C ARG A 45 -1.34 1.49 -20.33
N LEU A 46 -2.24 1.94 -19.48
CA LEU A 46 -3.00 1.04 -18.61
C LEU A 46 -3.96 0.21 -19.46
N HIS A 47 -3.96 -1.10 -19.21
CA HIS A 47 -4.91 -2.04 -19.81
C HIS A 47 -5.93 -2.48 -18.76
N PRO A 48 -7.23 -2.53 -19.08
CA PRO A 48 -8.24 -3.02 -18.14
C PRO A 48 -7.95 -4.46 -17.73
N VAL A 49 -7.67 -4.68 -16.44
CA VAL A 49 -7.48 -6.03 -15.88
C VAL A 49 -8.83 -6.75 -15.76
N LEU A 50 -9.86 -6.01 -15.35
CA LEU A 50 -11.23 -6.51 -15.24
C LEU A 50 -12.06 -6.03 -16.43
N ARG A 51 -12.13 -6.87 -17.47
CA ARG A 51 -12.94 -6.60 -18.66
C ARG A 51 -14.42 -6.48 -18.27
N GLY A 52 -15.13 -5.49 -18.83
CA GLY A 52 -16.56 -5.27 -18.57
C GLY A 52 -16.89 -4.62 -17.22
N LEU A 53 -15.90 -4.34 -16.36
CA LEU A 53 -16.17 -3.71 -15.05
C LEU A 53 -16.88 -2.36 -15.21
N ARG A 54 -16.45 -1.54 -16.18
CA ARG A 54 -17.07 -0.24 -16.46
C ARG A 54 -18.54 -0.39 -16.81
N ASP A 55 -18.87 -1.31 -17.72
CA ASP A 55 -20.24 -1.53 -18.17
C ASP A 55 -21.10 -2.11 -17.04
N ALA A 56 -20.55 -3.00 -16.22
CA ALA A 56 -21.21 -3.52 -15.03
C ALA A 56 -21.55 -2.42 -14.00
N VAL A 57 -20.63 -1.46 -13.78
CA VAL A 57 -20.90 -0.31 -12.92
C VAL A 57 -21.97 0.58 -13.53
N LEU A 58 -21.91 0.87 -14.84
CA LEU A 58 -22.92 1.65 -15.55
C LEU A 58 -24.30 0.97 -15.55
N ALA A 59 -24.35 -0.36 -15.50
CA ALA A 59 -25.57 -1.15 -15.38
C ALA A 59 -26.05 -1.35 -13.93
N ALA A 60 -25.43 -0.70 -12.93
CA ALA A 60 -25.78 -0.86 -11.53
C ALA A 60 -27.26 -0.53 -11.26
N THR A 61 -27.91 -1.37 -10.45
CA THR A 61 -29.30 -1.17 -9.99
C THR A 61 -29.40 0.06 -9.08
N PRO A 62 -30.60 0.62 -8.85
CA PRO A 62 -30.78 1.76 -7.94
C PRO A 62 -30.21 1.50 -6.53
N ALA A 63 -30.42 0.30 -5.98
CA ALA A 63 -29.86 -0.09 -4.68
C ALA A 63 -28.33 -0.14 -4.68
N GLN A 64 -27.72 -0.67 -5.75
CA GLN A 64 -26.26 -0.69 -5.91
C GLN A 64 -25.68 0.72 -6.04
N ARG A 65 -26.33 1.61 -6.79
CA ARG A 65 -25.93 3.02 -6.91
C ARG A 65 -25.96 3.73 -5.57
N GLN A 66 -27.02 3.51 -4.78
CA GLN A 66 -27.12 4.05 -3.43
C GLN A 66 -26.01 3.52 -2.51
N ALA A 67 -25.69 2.23 -2.59
CA ALA A 67 -24.59 1.64 -1.82
C ALA A 67 -23.21 2.20 -2.24
N ILE A 68 -22.97 2.39 -3.54
CA ILE A 68 -21.75 3.01 -4.07
C ILE A 68 -21.63 4.46 -3.57
N ALA A 69 -22.71 5.24 -3.68
CA ALA A 69 -22.73 6.61 -3.18
C ALA A 69 -22.46 6.67 -1.68
N ALA A 70 -23.10 5.82 -0.87
CA ALA A 70 -22.85 5.76 0.57
C ALA A 70 -21.40 5.37 0.91
N ALA A 71 -20.81 4.42 0.17
CA ALA A 71 -19.42 4.04 0.35
C ALA A 71 -18.44 5.16 -0.05
N ALA A 72 -18.74 5.90 -1.14
CA ALA A 72 -17.98 7.06 -1.54
C ALA A 72 -18.04 8.17 -0.49
N GLN A 73 -19.23 8.44 0.07
CA GLN A 73 -19.39 9.42 1.14
C GLN A 73 -18.63 9.06 2.41
N LYS A 74 -18.53 7.77 2.77
CA LYS A 74 -17.67 7.33 3.88
C LYS A 74 -16.19 7.62 3.61
N ALA A 75 -15.72 7.31 2.40
CA ALA A 75 -14.34 7.60 2.01
C ALA A 75 -14.05 9.12 1.99
N LEU A 76 -14.97 9.94 1.45
CA LEU A 76 -14.89 11.41 1.50
C LEU A 76 -15.01 11.96 2.93
N GLY A 77 -15.68 11.24 3.83
CA GLY A 77 -15.75 11.52 5.26
C GLY A 77 -14.48 11.14 6.02
N GLY A 78 -13.46 10.59 5.35
CA GLY A 78 -12.19 10.18 5.94
C GLY A 78 -12.27 8.88 6.73
N GLU A 79 -13.26 8.04 6.45
CA GLU A 79 -13.48 6.77 7.15
C GLU A 79 -12.91 5.59 6.36
N PHE A 80 -12.16 4.74 7.05
CA PHE A 80 -11.68 3.47 6.50
C PHE A 80 -11.57 2.43 7.61
N SER A 81 -12.10 1.24 7.34
CA SER A 81 -12.06 0.09 8.26
C SER A 81 -11.75 -1.18 7.49
N ALA A 82 -10.85 -1.99 8.05
CA ALA A 82 -10.50 -3.29 7.51
C ALA A 82 -9.89 -4.17 8.61
N LEU A 83 -9.99 -5.50 8.45
CA LEU A 83 -9.44 -6.47 9.40
C LEU A 83 -9.89 -6.22 10.87
N GLY A 84 -11.15 -5.79 11.05
CA GLY A 84 -11.73 -5.48 12.36
C GLY A 84 -11.18 -4.22 13.04
N ARG A 85 -10.41 -3.38 12.33
CA ARG A 85 -9.89 -2.10 12.83
C ARG A 85 -10.36 -0.94 11.97
N THR A 86 -10.49 0.21 12.60
CA THR A 86 -10.83 1.48 11.96
C THR A 86 -9.63 2.41 12.05
N TRP A 87 -9.24 2.98 10.91
CA TRP A 87 -8.19 3.99 10.87
C TRP A 87 -8.73 5.28 11.49
N PRO A 88 -7.88 6.10 12.14
CA PRO A 88 -8.38 7.32 12.73
C PRO A 88 -8.90 8.24 11.62
N ARG A 89 -10.12 8.74 11.80
CA ARG A 89 -10.85 9.52 10.80
C ARG A 89 -10.03 10.70 10.29
N ARG A 90 -10.07 10.94 8.98
CA ARG A 90 -9.34 12.04 8.33
C ARG A 90 -10.24 13.26 8.11
N HIS A 91 -9.62 14.43 8.08
CA HIS A 91 -10.32 15.66 7.71
C HIS A 91 -10.61 15.65 6.21
N PRO A 92 -11.79 16.09 5.73
CA PRO A 92 -12.13 16.12 4.31
C PRO A 92 -11.12 16.89 3.44
N ASP A 93 -10.50 17.94 3.97
CA ASP A 93 -9.47 18.72 3.24
C ASP A 93 -8.09 18.04 3.20
N ARG A 94 -7.90 16.97 3.98
CA ARG A 94 -6.62 16.24 4.08
C ARG A 94 -6.88 14.75 4.26
N LEU A 95 -7.56 14.15 3.28
CA LEU A 95 -7.97 12.74 3.31
C LEU A 95 -6.79 11.76 3.25
N PHE A 96 -5.77 12.07 2.45
CA PHE A 96 -4.64 11.18 2.20
C PHE A 96 -3.31 11.87 2.53
N PRO A 97 -3.02 12.13 3.82
CA PRO A 97 -1.72 12.65 4.20
C PRO A 97 -0.65 11.55 4.04
N PRO A 98 0.62 11.88 3.69
CA PRO A 98 1.66 10.88 3.43
C PRO A 98 1.90 9.88 4.58
N GLU A 99 1.64 10.30 5.82
CA GLU A 99 1.77 9.46 7.01
C GLU A 99 0.74 8.32 7.06
N LEU A 100 -0.41 8.48 6.39
CA LEU A 100 -1.49 7.50 6.35
C LEU A 100 -0.99 6.15 5.82
N TRP A 101 -0.16 6.19 4.77
CA TRP A 101 0.35 5.02 4.07
C TRP A 101 1.29 4.16 4.92
N ARG A 102 1.68 4.62 6.10
CA ARG A 102 2.60 3.93 7.02
C ARG A 102 2.01 3.76 8.41
N LEU A 103 0.76 4.19 8.62
CA LEU A 103 0.13 4.20 9.93
C LEU A 103 -0.37 2.81 10.32
N ASP A 104 0.06 2.34 11.48
CA ASP A 104 -0.61 1.27 12.20
C ASP A 104 -1.76 1.88 13.04
N PRO A 105 -3.03 1.56 12.75
CA PRO A 105 -4.18 2.21 13.39
C PRO A 105 -4.39 1.77 14.85
N VAL A 106 -3.72 0.71 15.31
CA VAL A 106 -3.86 0.17 16.67
C VAL A 106 -2.92 0.90 17.62
N THR A 107 -1.67 1.08 17.22
CA THR A 107 -0.61 1.72 18.02
C THR A 107 -0.46 3.21 17.73
N GLY A 108 -0.99 3.70 16.60
CA GLY A 108 -0.80 5.06 16.12
C GLY A 108 0.62 5.36 15.61
N ARG A 109 1.48 4.35 15.53
CA ARG A 109 2.88 4.50 15.11
C ARG A 109 3.02 4.38 13.59
N LEU A 110 4.09 4.98 13.08
CA LEU A 110 4.44 4.91 11.66
C LEU A 110 5.50 3.84 11.42
N TRP A 111 5.28 3.04 10.38
CA TRP A 111 6.29 2.17 9.79
C TRP A 111 7.32 2.99 9.01
N PRO A 112 8.55 2.47 8.80
CA PRO A 112 9.55 3.14 7.98
C PRO A 112 9.03 3.49 6.59
N GLY A 113 9.39 4.67 6.09
CA GLY A 113 9.01 5.17 4.77
C GLY A 113 10.10 5.01 3.74
N ALA A 114 10.12 5.94 2.78
CA ALA A 114 11.06 5.93 1.65
C ALA A 114 12.53 6.05 2.06
N GLU A 115 12.80 6.48 3.29
CA GLU A 115 14.14 6.53 3.88
C GLU A 115 14.74 5.14 4.18
N ALA A 116 13.91 4.09 4.21
CA ALA A 116 14.34 2.73 4.51
C ALA A 116 14.18 1.79 3.31
N HIS A 117 15.16 0.92 3.09
CA HIS A 117 15.04 -0.13 2.07
C HIS A 117 14.16 -1.27 2.58
N ALA A 118 13.33 -1.84 1.70
CA ALA A 118 12.38 -2.90 2.04
C ALA A 118 13.00 -4.09 2.80
N PHE A 119 14.25 -4.45 2.50
CA PHE A 119 14.96 -5.56 3.14
C PHE A 119 15.57 -5.23 4.52
N ASP A 120 15.52 -3.97 4.95
CA ASP A 120 15.91 -3.53 6.30
C ASP A 120 14.71 -3.38 7.24
N ILE A 121 13.48 -3.43 6.70
CA ILE A 121 12.26 -3.35 7.49
C ILE A 121 11.98 -4.73 8.10
N ASP A 122 12.28 -4.90 9.39
CA ASP A 122 11.90 -6.10 10.14
C ASP A 122 10.40 -6.04 10.50
N PHE A 123 9.60 -6.61 9.62
CA PHE A 123 8.16 -6.76 9.85
C PHE A 123 7.78 -8.04 10.61
N ARG A 124 8.71 -8.98 10.82
CA ARG A 124 8.42 -10.28 11.43
C ARG A 124 8.45 -10.24 12.95
N HIS A 125 9.35 -9.46 13.52
CA HIS A 125 9.50 -9.31 14.97
C HIS A 125 9.13 -7.90 15.43
N GLY A 126 8.14 -7.30 14.75
CA GLY A 126 7.77 -5.88 14.69
C GLY A 126 7.85 -5.11 16.00
N GLY A 127 9.08 -4.74 16.41
CA GLY A 127 9.46 -4.18 17.71
C GLY A 127 8.64 -2.97 18.15
N GLY A 128 7.45 -3.21 18.66
CA GLY A 128 6.49 -2.21 19.12
C GLY A 128 5.85 -1.34 18.03
N ARG A 129 5.95 -1.67 16.73
CA ARG A 129 5.40 -0.83 15.64
C ARG A 129 3.98 -1.22 15.20
N GLY A 130 3.40 -2.21 15.88
CA GLY A 130 2.11 -2.79 15.52
C GLY A 130 2.25 -3.88 14.46
N ASP A 131 1.20 -4.08 13.68
CA ASP A 131 1.09 -5.19 12.73
C ASP A 131 1.12 -4.66 11.29
N VAL A 132 2.13 -5.09 10.53
CA VAL A 132 2.36 -4.64 9.16
C VAL A 132 1.16 -4.89 8.25
N LYS A 133 0.29 -5.86 8.58
CA LYS A 133 -0.90 -6.17 7.78
C LYS A 133 -1.83 -4.98 7.63
N TYR A 134 -1.92 -4.11 8.64
CA TYR A 134 -2.75 -2.92 8.56
C TYR A 134 -2.18 -1.95 7.54
N VAL A 135 -0.86 -1.69 7.60
CA VAL A 135 -0.18 -0.87 6.59
C VAL A 135 -0.40 -1.44 5.19
N TRP A 136 -0.28 -2.74 5.00
CA TRP A 136 -0.57 -3.37 3.70
C TRP A 136 -2.02 -3.18 3.25
N GLU A 137 -2.99 -3.27 4.17
CA GLU A 137 -4.41 -3.21 3.83
C GLU A 137 -4.82 -1.84 3.28
N ILE A 138 -4.39 -0.74 3.92
CA ILE A 138 -4.72 0.60 3.41
C ILE A 138 -4.04 0.92 2.07
N ASN A 139 -2.85 0.33 1.85
CA ASN A 139 -2.13 0.41 0.59
C ASN A 139 -2.72 -0.47 -0.52
N ARG A 140 -3.80 -1.23 -0.26
CA ARG A 140 -4.61 -1.86 -1.33
C ARG A 140 -5.58 -0.88 -1.99
N LEU A 141 -5.66 0.36 -1.50
CA LEU A 141 -6.44 1.44 -2.10
C LEU A 141 -7.94 1.12 -2.25
N GLN A 142 -8.48 0.26 -1.39
CA GLN A 142 -9.88 -0.19 -1.45
C GLN A 142 -10.88 0.97 -1.32
N GLN A 143 -10.50 2.01 -0.59
CA GLN A 143 -11.28 3.25 -0.43
C GLN A 143 -11.40 4.07 -1.73
N LEU A 144 -10.51 3.87 -2.72
CA LEU A 144 -10.58 4.57 -4.00
C LEU A 144 -11.58 3.94 -4.97
N LEU A 145 -11.87 2.64 -4.83
CA LEU A 145 -12.84 1.94 -5.68
C LEU A 145 -14.25 2.56 -5.64
N PRO A 146 -14.87 2.80 -4.46
CA PRO A 146 -16.18 3.43 -4.41
C PRO A 146 -16.16 4.88 -4.93
N LEU A 147 -15.07 5.62 -4.72
CA LEU A 147 -14.91 6.97 -5.29
C LEU A 147 -14.91 6.92 -6.82
N ALA A 148 -14.17 5.99 -7.42
CA ALA A 148 -14.08 5.85 -8.88
C ALA A 148 -15.42 5.38 -9.49
N ALA A 149 -16.09 4.44 -8.84
CA ALA A 149 -17.42 4.00 -9.27
C ALA A 149 -18.45 5.12 -9.15
N HIS A 150 -18.42 5.89 -8.06
CA HIS A 150 -19.29 7.05 -7.86
C HIS A 150 -19.03 8.14 -8.90
N LEU A 151 -17.76 8.46 -9.17
CA LEU A 151 -17.37 9.41 -10.23
C LEU A 151 -17.90 8.96 -11.60
N LEU A 152 -17.80 7.67 -11.94
CA LEU A 152 -18.32 7.14 -13.20
C LEU A 152 -19.85 7.27 -13.31
N LEU A 153 -20.57 7.09 -12.20
CA LEU A 153 -22.04 7.09 -12.19
C LEU A 153 -22.67 8.47 -12.07
N ALA A 154 -22.04 9.37 -11.33
CA ALA A 154 -22.60 10.66 -10.92
C ALA A 154 -21.80 11.88 -11.38
N GLY A 155 -20.59 11.70 -11.93
CA GLY A 155 -19.73 12.81 -12.33
C GLY A 155 -19.21 13.66 -11.17
N ASP A 156 -19.16 13.10 -9.95
CA ASP A 156 -18.81 13.82 -8.73
C ASP A 156 -17.34 14.25 -8.69
N ASP A 157 -17.11 15.56 -8.73
CA ASP A 157 -15.76 16.12 -8.75
C ASP A 157 -15.03 15.99 -7.40
N GLN A 158 -15.75 15.82 -6.28
CA GLN A 158 -15.13 15.52 -5.00
C GLN A 158 -14.45 14.15 -5.02
N SER A 159 -15.12 13.12 -5.52
CA SER A 159 -14.51 11.81 -5.77
C SER A 159 -13.26 11.90 -6.64
N ARG A 160 -13.29 12.69 -7.73
CA ARG A 160 -12.12 12.89 -8.60
C ARG A 160 -10.94 13.48 -7.82
N ARG A 161 -11.14 14.62 -7.18
CA ARG A 161 -10.09 15.31 -6.41
C ARG A 161 -9.52 14.43 -5.29
N ALA A 162 -10.36 13.65 -4.63
CA ALA A 162 -9.92 12.71 -3.61
C ALA A 162 -9.02 11.59 -4.18
N ILE A 163 -9.34 11.06 -5.36
CA ILE A 163 -8.49 10.06 -6.04
C ILE A 163 -7.15 10.67 -6.45
N GLU A 164 -7.16 11.86 -7.05
CA GLU A 164 -5.94 12.58 -7.44
C GLU A 164 -5.05 12.86 -6.22
N ALA A 165 -5.64 13.37 -5.13
CA ALA A 165 -4.93 13.62 -3.88
C ALA A 165 -4.31 12.34 -3.27
N ALA A 166 -4.96 11.18 -3.42
CA ALA A 166 -4.39 9.90 -2.96
C ALA A 166 -3.21 9.44 -3.82
N ILE A 167 -3.24 9.70 -5.13
CA ILE A 167 -2.17 9.32 -6.06
C ILE A 167 -0.93 10.20 -5.86
N ASP A 168 -1.15 11.49 -5.56
CA ASP A 168 -0.07 12.48 -5.39
C ASP A 168 0.58 12.46 -3.99
N SER A 169 -0.01 11.74 -3.03
CA SER A 169 0.41 11.72 -1.60
C SER A 169 1.56 10.78 -1.23
#